data_AF-A0A662SHM7-F1
#
_entry.id   AF-A0A662SHM7-F1
#
_cell.length_a   1.000
_cell.length_b   1.000
_cell.length_c   1.000
_cell.angle_alpha   90.00
_cell.angle_beta   90.00
_cell.angle_gamma   90.00
#
_symmetry.space_group_name_H-M   'P 1'
#
loop_
_entity.id
_entity.type
_entity.pdbx_description
1 polymer ?
#
loop_
_entity_poly.entity_id
_entity_poly.type
_entity_poly.pdbx_seq_one_letter_code
_entity_poly.pdbx_strand_id
1 'polypeptide(L)'
;MSLALLSLFEAVSTLRMVDYPINEEAVSRAVRTVEKLYEGLESPALSAGLSVLEEIILSGADEDLAIAAARQLAEVEREAGVDWRSAVDEIVSSLRSDGEEGLANLTLLMARAKER
;
A
#
# COMPACT_ATOMS: atom_id res chain seq x y z
N MET A 1 -1.20 0.86 -8.47
CA MET A 1 -1.17 0.22 -7.13
C MET A 1 -0.08 0.83 -6.25
N SER A 2 1.05 1.21 -6.80
CA SER A 2 2.19 1.88 -6.16
C SER A 2 1.77 3.14 -5.41
N LEU A 3 0.91 3.96 -6.04
CA LEU A 3 0.28 5.10 -5.39
C LEU A 3 -0.62 4.72 -4.20
N ALA A 4 -1.30 3.59 -4.27
CA ALA A 4 -2.14 3.09 -3.18
C ALA A 4 -1.28 2.65 -1.99
N LEU A 5 -0.20 1.91 -2.26
CA LEU A 5 0.76 1.47 -1.24
C LEU A 5 1.56 2.63 -0.63
N LEU A 6 1.92 3.64 -1.43
CA LEU A 6 2.49 4.89 -0.92
C LEU A 6 1.51 5.63 -0.01
N SER A 7 0.23 5.68 -0.38
CA SER A 7 -0.79 6.32 0.46
C SER A 7 -0.97 5.56 1.78
N LEU A 8 -0.87 4.23 1.77
CA LEU A 8 -0.87 3.41 2.97
C LEU A 8 0.38 3.67 3.83
N PHE A 9 1.56 3.74 3.21
CA PHE A 9 2.82 4.08 3.87
C PHE A 9 2.73 5.43 4.59
N GLU A 10 2.26 6.47 3.91
CA GLU A 10 2.11 7.80 4.49
C GLU A 10 1.11 7.79 5.65
N ALA A 11 0.04 6.99 5.55
CA ALA A 11 -0.97 6.89 6.59
C ALA A 11 -0.41 6.21 7.85
N VAL A 12 0.29 5.08 7.68
CA VAL A 12 0.98 4.38 8.76
C VAL A 12 2.03 5.29 9.40
N SER A 13 2.83 5.99 8.60
CA SER A 13 3.87 6.90 9.08
C SER A 13 3.28 8.05 9.89
N THR A 14 2.19 8.66 9.40
CA THR A 14 1.48 9.74 10.11
C THR A 14 0.93 9.26 11.46
N LEU A 15 0.34 8.07 11.51
CA LEU A 15 -0.16 7.49 12.75
C LEU A 15 0.97 7.16 13.73
N ARG A 16 2.11 6.68 13.25
CA ARG A 16 3.32 6.47 14.07
C ARG A 16 3.88 7.75 14.67
N MET A 17 3.85 8.86 13.93
CA MET A 17 4.29 10.17 14.43
C MET A 17 3.48 10.68 15.63
N VAL A 18 2.26 10.15 15.82
CA VAL A 18 1.38 10.50 16.94
C VAL A 18 1.19 9.35 17.92
N ASP A 19 2.09 8.36 17.90
CA ASP A 19 2.08 7.16 18.77
C ASP A 19 0.75 6.38 18.73
N TYR A 20 0.03 6.43 17.60
CA TYR A 20 -1.19 5.65 17.43
C TYR A 20 -0.85 4.16 17.20
N PRO A 21 -1.52 3.22 17.89
CA PRO A 21 -1.24 1.80 17.74
C PRO A 21 -1.58 1.31 16.33
N ILE A 22 -0.62 0.63 15.69
CA ILE A 22 -0.80 0.03 14.36
C ILE A 22 -0.93 -1.48 14.51
N ASN A 23 -1.99 -2.04 13.93
CA ASN A 23 -2.09 -3.48 13.73
C ASN A 23 -1.28 -3.90 12.50
N GLU A 24 -0.04 -4.32 12.72
CA GLU A 24 0.88 -4.73 11.65
C GLU A 24 0.34 -5.90 10.82
N GLU A 25 -0.45 -6.78 11.41
CA GLU A 25 -1.05 -7.92 10.70
C GLU A 25 -2.12 -7.45 9.70
N ALA A 26 -2.92 -6.46 10.09
CA ALA A 26 -3.90 -5.84 9.20
C ALA A 26 -3.23 -5.07 8.06
N VAL A 27 -2.12 -4.38 8.34
CA VAL A 27 -1.31 -3.69 7.32
C VAL A 27 -0.71 -4.70 6.34
N SER A 28 -0.11 -5.79 6.83
CA SER A 28 0.44 -6.87 6.01
C SER A 28 -0.64 -7.46 5.08
N ARG A 29 -1.82 -7.78 5.62
CA ARG A 29 -2.96 -8.25 4.82
C ARG A 29 -3.39 -7.24 3.76
N ALA A 30 -3.47 -5.97 4.11
CA ALA A 30 -3.85 -4.92 3.17
C ALA A 30 -2.84 -4.78 2.02
N VAL A 31 -1.53 -4.86 2.31
CA VAL A 31 -0.48 -4.86 1.27
C VAL A 31 -0.57 -6.11 0.39
N ARG A 32 -0.91 -7.28 0.94
CA ARG A 32 -1.01 -8.51 0.14
C ARG A 32 -2.32 -8.65 -0.63
N THR A 33 -3.40 -7.99 -0.20
CA THR A 33 -4.68 -8.12 -0.93
C THR A 33 -4.58 -7.55 -2.34
N VAL A 34 -3.66 -6.62 -2.60
CA VAL A 34 -3.45 -6.09 -3.95
C VAL A 34 -2.74 -7.07 -4.89
N GLU A 35 -2.11 -8.15 -4.38
CA GLU A 35 -1.61 -9.25 -5.22
C GLU A 35 -2.74 -9.91 -6.03
N LYS A 36 -3.96 -9.94 -5.49
CA LYS A 36 -5.14 -10.51 -6.17
C LYS A 36 -5.47 -9.79 -7.47
N LEU A 37 -5.12 -8.50 -7.58
CA LEU A 37 -5.31 -7.72 -8.81
C LEU A 37 -4.42 -8.18 -9.97
N TYR A 38 -3.49 -9.10 -9.70
CA TYR A 38 -2.56 -9.68 -10.67
C TYR A 38 -2.70 -11.20 -10.75
N GLU A 39 -3.78 -11.79 -10.26
CA GLU A 39 -4.07 -13.22 -10.48
C GLU A 39 -4.03 -13.52 -11.99
N GLY A 40 -3.00 -14.24 -12.43
CA GLY A 40 -2.74 -14.56 -13.83
C GLY A 40 -1.53 -13.87 -14.49
N LEU A 41 -0.85 -12.95 -13.79
CA LEU A 41 0.32 -12.22 -14.30
C LEU A 41 1.68 -12.72 -13.76
N GLU A 42 1.70 -13.88 -13.05
CA GLU A 42 2.87 -14.52 -12.38
C GLU A 42 4.20 -13.77 -12.58
N SER A 43 4.37 -12.68 -11.83
CA SER A 43 5.55 -11.82 -11.94
C SER A 43 6.33 -11.89 -10.63
N PRO A 44 7.46 -12.63 -10.60
CA PRO A 44 8.35 -12.66 -9.44
C PRO A 44 8.83 -11.26 -9.03
N ALA A 45 8.97 -10.34 -10.00
CA ALA A 45 9.34 -8.95 -9.75
C ALA A 45 8.25 -8.19 -8.98
N LEU A 46 6.97 -8.46 -9.28
CA LEU A 46 5.85 -7.84 -8.56
C LEU A 46 5.81 -8.32 -7.10
N SER A 47 5.87 -9.63 -6.87
CA SER A 47 5.81 -10.19 -5.51
C SER A 47 7.02 -9.75 -4.68
N ALA A 48 8.20 -9.67 -5.29
CA ALA A 48 9.39 -9.10 -4.64
C ALA A 48 9.20 -7.61 -4.30
N GLY A 49 8.69 -6.80 -5.24
CA GLY A 49 8.44 -5.38 -5.01
C GLY A 49 7.39 -5.13 -3.91
N LEU A 50 6.34 -5.94 -3.86
CA LEU A 50 5.34 -5.91 -2.79
C LEU A 50 5.92 -6.29 -1.44
N SER A 51 6.74 -7.34 -1.39
CA SER A 51 7.42 -7.76 -0.15
C SER A 51 8.34 -6.66 0.39
N VAL A 52 9.10 -5.99 -0.50
CA VAL A 52 9.97 -4.87 -0.12
C VAL A 52 9.13 -3.70 0.41
N LEU A 53 8.03 -3.35 -0.24
CA LEU A 53 7.14 -2.28 0.25
C LEU A 53 6.45 -2.64 1.56
N GLU A 54 6.03 -3.89 1.74
CA GLU A 54 5.48 -4.39 3.00
C GLU A 54 6.49 -4.17 4.14
N GLU A 55 7.75 -4.57 3.93
CA GLU A 55 8.82 -4.37 4.91
C GLU A 55 9.07 -2.88 5.19
N ILE A 56 9.08 -2.02 4.17
CA ILE A 56 9.24 -0.57 4.34
C ILE A 56 8.10 0.02 5.18
N ILE A 57 6.86 -0.34 4.87
CA ILE A 57 5.67 0.11 5.59
C ILE A 57 5.72 -0.35 7.05
N LEU A 58 6.03 -1.62 7.30
CA LEU A 58 6.05 -2.19 8.64
C LEU A 58 7.27 -1.75 9.45
N SER A 59 8.43 -1.52 8.85
CA SER A 59 9.60 -1.01 9.57
C SER A 59 9.51 0.49 9.85
N GLY A 60 8.70 1.23 9.10
CA GLY A 60 8.69 2.69 9.17
C GLY A 60 9.98 3.26 8.60
N ALA A 61 10.52 2.59 7.58
CA ALA A 61 11.72 3.03 6.90
C ALA A 61 11.51 4.38 6.19
N ASP A 62 12.64 4.96 5.75
CA ASP A 62 12.71 6.28 5.13
C ASP A 62 11.71 6.44 3.96
N GLU A 63 11.08 7.62 3.88
CA GLU A 63 10.14 7.99 2.81
C GLU A 63 10.79 7.87 1.42
N ASP A 64 12.07 8.23 1.28
CA ASP A 64 12.80 8.11 0.03
C ASP A 64 12.89 6.66 -0.44
N LEU A 65 13.02 5.71 0.50
CA LEU A 65 13.06 4.28 0.20
C LEU A 65 11.68 3.78 -0.24
N ALA A 66 10.61 4.22 0.44
CA ALA A 66 9.23 3.92 0.05
C ALA A 66 8.93 4.43 -1.37
N ILE A 67 9.33 5.66 -1.67
CA ILE A 67 9.18 6.26 -3.01
C ILE A 67 9.96 5.47 -4.06
N ALA A 68 11.20 5.10 -3.77
CA ALA A 68 12.02 4.32 -4.70
C ALA A 68 11.39 2.95 -5.01
N ALA A 69 10.94 2.22 -3.98
CA ALA A 69 10.30 0.92 -4.14
C ALA A 69 8.96 1.03 -4.90
N ALA A 70 8.16 2.05 -4.58
CA ALA A 70 6.90 2.30 -5.28
C ALA A 70 7.11 2.68 -6.76
N ARG A 71 8.18 3.41 -7.11
CA ARG A 71 8.52 3.70 -8.51
C ARG A 71 8.85 2.43 -9.29
N GLN A 72 9.62 1.52 -8.71
CA GLN A 72 9.92 0.23 -9.35
C GLN A 72 8.63 -0.58 -9.57
N LEU A 73 7.73 -0.59 -8.58
CA LEU A 73 6.45 -1.28 -8.71
C LEU A 73 5.53 -0.63 -9.75
N ALA A 74 5.58 0.70 -9.89
CA ALA A 74 4.82 1.45 -10.89
C ALA A 74 5.23 1.08 -12.33
N GLU A 75 6.49 0.73 -12.56
CA GLU A 75 6.94 0.27 -13.88
C GLU A 75 6.30 -1.08 -14.25
N VAL A 76 6.25 -2.01 -13.30
CA VAL A 76 5.60 -3.32 -13.46
C VAL A 76 4.07 -3.18 -13.64
N GLU A 77 3.45 -2.27 -12.86
CA GLU A 77 2.03 -1.95 -12.97
C GLU A 77 1.61 -1.45 -14.35
N ARG A 78 2.46 -0.62 -14.97
CA ARG A 78 2.19 -0.07 -16.29
C ARG A 78 2.08 -1.15 -17.35
N GLU A 79 2.87 -2.21 -17.22
CA GLU A 79 2.85 -3.36 -18.13
C GLU A 79 1.65 -4.27 -17.86
N ALA A 80 1.23 -4.37 -16.61
CA ALA A 80 0.09 -5.17 -16.15
C ALA A 80 -1.29 -4.51 -16.39
N GLY A 81 -1.34 -3.19 -16.63
CA GLY A 81 -2.59 -2.46 -16.84
C GLY A 81 -3.46 -2.32 -15.58
N VAL A 82 -2.86 -2.41 -14.39
CA VAL A 82 -3.61 -2.35 -13.13
C VAL A 82 -3.93 -0.91 -12.72
N ASP A 83 -5.21 -0.64 -12.47
CA ASP A 83 -5.67 0.64 -11.96
C ASP A 83 -5.31 0.80 -10.48
N TRP A 84 -4.66 1.91 -10.15
CA TRP A 84 -4.31 2.23 -8.77
C TRP A 84 -5.55 2.49 -7.92
N ARG A 85 -6.70 2.89 -8.49
CA ARG A 85 -7.95 3.06 -7.74
C ARG A 85 -8.48 1.74 -7.21
N SER A 86 -8.49 0.69 -8.05
CA SER A 86 -8.85 -0.66 -7.61
C SER A 86 -7.95 -1.15 -6.47
N ALA A 87 -6.66 -0.82 -6.52
CA ALA A 87 -5.74 -1.14 -5.43
C ALA A 87 -6.05 -0.37 -4.13
N VAL A 88 -6.45 0.91 -4.21
CA VAL A 88 -6.90 1.66 -3.02
C VAL A 88 -8.16 1.04 -2.43
N ASP A 89 -9.14 0.68 -3.28
CA ASP A 89 -10.39 0.08 -2.83
C ASP A 89 -10.15 -1.26 -2.10
N GLU A 90 -9.29 -2.11 -2.64
CA GLU A 90 -8.88 -3.37 -2.01
C GLU A 90 -8.18 -3.15 -0.66
N ILE A 91 -7.21 -2.23 -0.59
CA ILE A 91 -6.51 -1.89 0.66
C ILE A 91 -7.49 -1.38 1.72
N VAL A 92 -8.34 -0.43 1.36
CA VAL A 92 -9.33 0.18 2.27
C VAL A 92 -10.34 -0.86 2.74
N SER A 93 -10.80 -1.74 1.85
CA SER A 93 -11.71 -2.84 2.19
C SER A 93 -11.08 -3.84 3.16
N SER A 94 -9.82 -4.21 2.93
CA SER A 94 -9.06 -5.11 3.82
C SER A 94 -8.92 -4.51 5.21
N LEU A 95 -8.47 -3.26 5.30
CA LEU A 95 -8.29 -2.57 6.58
C LEU A 95 -9.59 -2.45 7.37
N ARG A 96 -10.70 -2.12 6.69
CA ARG A 96 -12.03 -2.04 7.33
C ARG A 96 -12.49 -3.40 7.86
N SER A 97 -12.22 -4.47 7.12
CA SER A 97 -12.57 -5.82 7.55
C SER A 97 -11.78 -6.25 8.80
N ASP A 98 -10.59 -5.67 9.00
CA ASP A 98 -9.75 -5.85 10.18
C ASP A 98 -10.04 -4.86 11.32
N GLY A 99 -11.03 -3.96 11.17
CA GLY A 99 -11.39 -2.97 12.18
C GLY A 99 -10.46 -1.76 12.27
N GLU A 100 -9.72 -1.48 11.19
CA GLU A 100 -8.76 -0.37 11.09
C GLU A 100 -9.36 0.85 10.38
N GLU A 101 -10.55 1.32 10.79
CA GLU A 101 -11.27 2.41 10.12
C GLU A 101 -10.46 3.71 10.04
N GLY A 102 -9.72 4.04 11.11
CA GLY A 102 -8.88 5.24 11.15
C GLY A 102 -7.80 5.22 10.07
N LEU A 103 -7.06 4.11 9.99
CA LEU A 103 -6.01 3.91 8.99
C LEU A 103 -6.60 3.82 7.58
N ALA A 104 -7.73 3.15 7.39
CA ALA A 104 -8.41 3.05 6.11
C ALA A 104 -8.84 4.44 5.59
N ASN A 105 -9.42 5.28 6.46
CA ASN A 105 -9.86 6.62 6.08
C ASN A 105 -8.68 7.55 5.76
N LEU A 106 -7.58 7.44 6.52
CA LEU A 106 -6.37 8.23 6.25
C LEU A 106 -5.71 7.83 4.93
N THR A 107 -5.60 6.52 4.67
CA THR A 107 -5.11 5.96 3.40
C THR A 107 -5.92 6.49 2.21
N LEU A 108 -7.26 6.46 2.33
CA LEU A 108 -8.15 6.98 1.29
C LEU A 108 -7.98 8.50 1.07
N LEU A 109 -7.80 9.26 2.16
CA LEU A 109 -7.59 10.71 2.08
C LEU A 109 -6.29 11.06 1.37
N MET A 110 -5.20 10.36 1.70
CA MET A 110 -3.89 10.54 1.05
C MET A 110 -3.93 10.14 -0.43
N ALA A 111 -4.59 9.03 -0.75
CA ALA A 111 -4.78 8.60 -2.12
C ALA A 111 -5.53 9.64 -2.95
N ARG A 112 -6.63 10.20 -2.43
CA ARG A 112 -7.41 11.26 -3.10
C ARG A 112 -6.64 12.57 -3.25
N ALA A 113 -5.80 12.92 -2.29
CA ALA A 113 -4.98 14.12 -2.38
C ALA A 113 -4.01 14.08 -3.57
N LYS A 114 -3.60 12.87 -3.98
CA LYS A 114 -2.72 12.64 -5.13
C LYS A 114 -3.44 12.61 -6.48
N GLU A 115 -4.77 12.66 -6.50
CA GLU A 115 -5.56 12.78 -7.74
C GLU A 115 -5.66 14.20 -8.30
N ARG A 116 -5.24 15.20 -7.52
CA ARG A 116 -5.32 16.63 -7.85
C ARG A 116 -4.04 17.14 -8.47
#